data_AF-A0A318AS64-F1
#
_entry.id   AF-A0A318AS64-F1
#
_cell.length_a   1.000
_cell.length_b   1.000
_cell.length_c   1.000
_cell.angle_alpha   90.00
_cell.angle_beta   90.00
_cell.angle_gamma   90.00
#
_symmetry.space_group_name_H-M   'P 1'
#
loop_
_entity.id
_entity.type
_entity.pdbx_description
1 polymer ?
#
loop_
_entity_poly.entity_id
_entity_poly.type
_entity_poly.pdbx_seq_one_letter_code
_entity_poly.pdbx_strand_id
1 'polypeptide(L)'
;REGAQAPRLAADAQSVEVATALAGQGLALGSPIFFAPDIAAGRLVQPFDIAPRYGGGYWLAYPEERRRVRKIAAFRDWLLDAVAADPAVARYRDIV
;
A
#
# COMPACT_ATOMS: atom_id res chain seq x y z
N ARG A 1 3.75 -7.46 37.75
CA ARG A 1 3.44 -8.71 37.02
C ARG A 1 3.24 -8.31 35.57
N GLU A 2 4.29 -8.38 34.75
CA GLU A 2 4.17 -8.20 33.29
C GLU A 2 3.42 -9.41 32.74
N GLY A 3 2.25 -9.18 32.15
CA GLY A 3 1.55 -10.21 31.40
C GLY A 3 2.41 -10.56 30.20
N ALA A 4 2.80 -11.83 30.06
CA ALA A 4 3.53 -12.31 28.90
C ALA A 4 2.77 -11.90 27.64
N GLN A 5 3.30 -10.93 26.91
CA GLN A 5 2.69 -10.48 25.66
C GLN A 5 2.74 -11.66 24.69
N ALA A 6 1.57 -12.13 24.25
CA ALA A 6 1.48 -13.17 23.23
C ALA A 6 2.39 -12.79 22.05
N PRO A 7 3.17 -13.74 21.49
CA PRO A 7 4.10 -13.45 20.41
C PRO A 7 3.33 -12.79 19.26
N ARG A 8 3.64 -11.52 19.01
CA ARG A 8 3.13 -10.79 17.86
C ARG A 8 4.08 -11.07 16.70
N LEU A 9 3.53 -11.55 15.59
CA LEU A 9 4.26 -11.65 14.34
C LEU A 9 4.64 -10.22 13.94
N ALA A 10 5.94 -9.93 13.93
CA ALA A 10 6.49 -8.66 13.48
C ALA A 10 7.25 -8.93 12.19
N ALA A 11 7.00 -8.12 11.16
CA ALA A 11 7.65 -8.26 9.87
C ALA A 11 7.96 -6.89 9.27
N ASP A 12 9.05 -6.78 8.53
CA ASP A 12 9.43 -5.53 7.87
C ASP A 12 8.67 -5.28 6.55
N ALA A 13 7.72 -6.16 6.21
CA ALA A 13 6.96 -6.12 4.97
C ALA A 13 5.45 -6.17 5.26
N GLN A 14 4.73 -5.12 4.84
CA GLN A 14 3.28 -5.02 5.02
C GLN A 14 2.49 -6.18 4.41
N SER A 15 3.00 -6.84 3.37
CA SER A 15 2.37 -8.03 2.77
C SER A 15 2.32 -9.21 3.74
N VAL A 16 3.32 -9.36 4.60
CA VAL A 16 3.37 -10.43 5.61
C VAL A 16 2.42 -10.11 6.76
N GLU A 17 2.47 -8.87 7.27
CA GLU A 17 1.59 -8.43 8.36
C GLU A 17 0.11 -8.53 7.97
N VAL A 18 -0.25 -8.08 6.76
CA VAL A 18 -1.62 -8.14 6.28
C VAL A 18 -2.05 -9.58 5.97
N ALA A 19 -1.15 -10.47 5.52
CA ALA A 19 -1.47 -11.89 5.38
C ALA A 19 -1.86 -12.53 6.72
N THR A 20 -1.22 -12.13 7.82
CA THR A 20 -1.59 -12.56 9.18
C THR A 20 -2.98 -12.05 9.59
N ALA A 21 -3.32 -10.80 9.26
CA ALA A 21 -4.66 -10.26 9.47
C ALA A 21 -5.73 -11.00 8.64
N LEU A 22 -5.44 -11.28 7.37
CA LEU A 22 -6.29 -12.10 6.49
C LEU A 22 -6.51 -13.52 7.02
N ALA A 23 -5.51 -14.09 7.70
CA ALA A 23 -5.62 -15.39 8.36
C ALA A 23 -6.40 -15.35 9.69
N GLY A 24 -6.99 -14.20 10.04
CA GLY A 24 -7.76 -14.02 11.28
C GLY A 24 -6.90 -13.92 12.53
N GLN A 25 -5.60 -13.67 12.40
CA GLN A 25 -4.66 -13.64 13.53
C GLN A 25 -4.43 -12.23 14.10
N GLY A 26 -5.31 -11.27 13.81
CA GLY A 26 -5.31 -9.94 14.43
C GLY A 26 -5.49 -8.79 13.44
N LEU A 27 -4.83 -7.67 13.75
CA LEU A 27 -4.86 -6.43 12.98
C LEU A 27 -3.47 -6.14 12.40
N ALA A 28 -3.41 -5.48 11.25
CA ALA A 28 -2.18 -5.05 10.62
C ALA A 28 -2.27 -3.59 10.16
N LEU A 29 -1.12 -2.91 10.10
CA LEU A 29 -1.00 -1.62 9.44
C LEU A 29 -0.57 -1.87 8.00
N GLY A 30 -1.30 -1.30 7.04
CA GLY A 30 -1.01 -1.48 5.63
C GLY A 30 -1.59 -0.34 4.80
N SER A 31 -1.01 -0.13 3.61
CA SER A 31 -1.57 0.84 2.68
C SER A 31 -2.90 0.31 2.13
N PRO A 32 -4.02 1.03 2.33
CA PRO A 32 -5.31 0.57 1.83
C PRO A 32 -5.38 0.53 0.29
N ILE A 33 -4.45 1.21 -0.40
CA ILE A 33 -4.29 1.11 -1.87
C ILE A 33 -3.87 -0.32 -2.27
N PHE A 34 -2.93 -0.93 -1.55
CA PHE A 34 -2.39 -2.25 -1.93
C PHE A 34 -3.33 -3.41 -1.63
N PHE A 35 -4.22 -3.23 -0.65
CA PHE A 35 -5.16 -4.26 -0.21
C PHE A 35 -6.61 -3.90 -0.55
N ALA A 36 -6.81 -2.96 -1.48
CA ALA A 36 -8.13 -2.53 -1.93
C ALA A 36 -9.03 -3.69 -2.39
N PRO A 37 -8.55 -4.74 -3.11
CA PRO A 37 -9.38 -5.88 -3.48
C PRO A 37 -9.90 -6.67 -2.27
N ASP A 38 -9.08 -6.85 -1.23
CA ASP A 38 -9.48 -7.56 -0.02
C ASP A 38 -10.46 -6.76 0.82
N ILE A 39 -10.29 -5.43 0.86
CA ILE A 39 -11.23 -4.51 1.52
C ILE A 39 -12.57 -4.51 0.78
N ALA A 40 -12.55 -4.39 -0.55
CA ALA A 40 -13.76 -4.38 -1.37
C ALA A 40 -14.54 -5.71 -1.27
N ALA A 41 -13.83 -6.83 -1.13
CA ALA A 41 -14.43 -8.14 -0.93
C ALA A 41 -14.88 -8.41 0.52
N GLY A 42 -14.63 -7.49 1.47
CA GLY A 42 -14.95 -7.65 2.89
C GLY A 42 -14.10 -8.70 3.62
N ARG A 43 -13.00 -9.18 3.00
CA ARG A 43 -12.02 -10.06 3.66
C ARG A 43 -11.16 -9.30 4.66
N LEU A 44 -10.89 -8.04 4.34
CA LEU A 44 -10.34 -7.06 5.27
C LEU A 44 -11.36 -5.97 5.51
N VAL A 45 -11.33 -5.41 6.71
CA VAL A 45 -12.10 -4.22 7.07
C VAL A 45 -11.13 -3.22 7.66
N GLN A 46 -11.23 -1.95 7.25
CA GLN A 46 -10.52 -0.86 7.89
C GLN A 46 -11.37 -0.40 9.09
N PRO A 47 -10.98 -0.71 10.34
CA PRO A 47 -11.85 -0.50 11.51
C PRO A 47 -12.07 0.98 11.85
N PHE A 48 -11.19 1.87 11.37
CA PHE A 48 -11.27 3.31 11.61
C PHE A 48 -11.12 4.05 10.29
N ASP A 49 -11.86 5.13 10.07
CA ASP A 49 -11.67 6.00 8.91
C ASP A 49 -10.48 6.95 9.13
N ILE A 50 -9.31 6.37 9.40
CA ILE A 50 -8.06 7.08 9.68
C ILE A 50 -7.00 6.57 8.70
N ALA A 51 -6.50 7.48 7.88
CA ALA A 51 -5.36 7.22 7.01
C ALA A 51 -4.43 8.45 7.06
N PRO A 52 -3.42 8.46 7.95
CA PRO A 52 -2.59 9.64 8.16
C PRO A 52 -1.71 9.90 6.94
N ARG A 53 -1.44 11.18 6.67
CA ARG A 53 -0.43 11.56 5.69
C ARG A 53 0.91 10.98 6.11
N TYR A 54 1.50 10.16 5.25
CA TYR A 54 2.88 9.75 5.38
C TYR A 54 3.72 10.68 4.51
N GLY A 55 4.79 11.27 5.04
CA GLY A 55 5.63 12.21 4.28
C GLY A 55 6.46 11.57 3.16
N GLY A 56 6.22 10.30 2.84
CA GLY A 56 6.88 9.55 1.76
C GLY A 56 5.87 9.04 0.73
N GLY A 57 6.35 8.65 -0.45
CA GLY A 57 5.52 8.17 -1.54
C GLY A 57 6.16 7.01 -2.29
N TYR A 58 5.65 6.73 -3.49
CA TYR A 58 6.22 5.75 -4.41
C TYR A 58 6.83 6.48 -5.60
N TRP A 59 8.06 6.14 -5.95
CA TRP A 59 8.79 6.79 -7.05
C TRP A 59 9.14 5.79 -8.14
N LEU A 60 8.94 6.21 -9.39
CA LEU A 60 9.53 5.54 -10.54
C LEU A 60 10.99 6.01 -10.69
N ALA A 61 11.94 5.16 -10.31
CA ALA A 61 13.37 5.48 -10.37
C ALA A 61 14.03 4.89 -11.62
N TYR A 62 14.82 5.70 -12.31
CA TYR A 62 15.68 5.30 -13.43
C TYR A 62 16.84 6.30 -13.57
N PRO A 63 18.00 5.88 -14.15
CA PRO A 63 19.09 6.81 -14.41
C PRO A 63 18.63 7.97 -15.29
N GLU A 64 19.05 9.19 -14.95
CA GLU A 64 18.56 10.40 -15.61
C GLU A 64 18.86 10.41 -17.12
N GLU A 65 19.98 9.84 -17.54
CA GLU A 65 20.39 9.71 -18.94
C GLU A 65 19.38 8.88 -19.75
N ARG A 66 18.65 7.99 -19.08
CA ARG A 66 17.67 7.11 -19.70
C ARG A 66 16.26 7.68 -19.74
N ARG A 67 16.01 8.88 -19.20
CA ARG A 67 14.67 9.49 -19.11
C ARG A 67 13.96 9.63 -20.48
N ARG A 68 14.72 9.74 -21.57
CA ARG A 68 14.22 9.89 -22.95
C ARG A 68 14.20 8.60 -23.77
N VAL A 69 14.68 7.48 -23.20
CA VAL A 69 14.60 6.18 -23.88
C VAL A 69 13.14 5.84 -24.11
N ARG A 70 12.75 5.61 -25.38
CA ARG A 70 11.35 5.46 -25.80
C ARG A 70 10.54 4.52 -24.91
N LYS A 71 11.07 3.35 -24.57
CA LYS A 71 10.38 2.37 -23.70
C LYS A 71 10.19 2.85 -22.26
N ILE A 72 11.11 3.66 -21.73
CA ILE A 72 11.02 4.22 -20.37
C ILE A 72 9.99 5.34 -20.33
N ALA A 73 10.05 6.26 -21.30
CA ALA A 73 9.06 7.33 -21.43
C ALA A 73 7.64 6.73 -21.59
N ALA A 74 7.48 5.76 -22.49
CA ALA A 74 6.20 5.08 -22.69
C ALA A 74 5.68 4.39 -21.41
N PHE A 75 6.54 3.70 -20.67
CA PHE A 75 6.15 3.06 -19.41
C PHE A 75 5.80 4.07 -18.33
N ARG A 76 6.58 5.16 -18.19
CA ARG A 76 6.29 6.23 -17.24
C ARG A 76 4.92 6.85 -17.52
N ASP A 77 4.68 7.22 -18.77
CA ASP A 77 3.45 7.91 -19.16
C ASP A 77 2.24 6.98 -18.93
N TRP A 78 2.34 5.71 -19.36
CA TRP A 78 1.34 4.69 -19.06
C TRP A 78 1.12 4.47 -17.56
N LEU A 79 2.18 4.41 -16.75
CA LEU A 79 2.08 4.18 -15.31
C LEU A 79 1.36 5.33 -14.63
N LEU A 80 1.68 6.57 -14.99
CA LEU A 80 1.03 7.76 -14.43
C LEU A 80 -0.45 7.80 -14.81
N ASP A 81 -0.80 7.46 -16.05
CA ASP A 81 -2.20 7.36 -16.49
C ASP A 81 -2.95 6.25 -15.75
N ALA A 82 -2.32 5.08 -15.56
CA ALA A 82 -2.90 3.96 -14.84
C ALA A 82 -3.17 4.30 -13.37
N VAL A 83 -2.21 4.94 -12.70
CA VAL A 83 -2.35 5.39 -11.30
C VAL A 83 -3.40 6.49 -11.18
N ALA A 84 -3.48 7.42 -12.14
CA ALA A 84 -4.49 8.46 -12.15
C ALA A 84 -5.92 7.91 -12.34
N ALA A 85 -6.05 6.80 -13.07
CA ALA A 85 -7.32 6.12 -13.32
C ALA A 85 -7.73 5.12 -12.21
N ASP A 86 -6.84 4.79 -11.26
CA ASP A 86 -7.12 3.80 -10.22
C ASP A 86 -8.04 4.39 -9.13
N PRO A 87 -9.25 3.83 -8.92
CA PRO A 87 -10.21 4.33 -7.93
C PRO A 87 -9.71 4.19 -6.49
N ALA A 88 -8.88 3.17 -6.18
CA ALA A 88 -8.30 3.01 -4.86
C ALA A 88 -7.31 4.15 -4.57
N VAL A 89 -6.47 4.51 -5.56
CA VAL A 89 -5.56 5.64 -5.43
C VAL A 89 -6.33 6.96 -5.31
N ALA A 90 -7.40 7.15 -6.09
CA ALA A 90 -8.20 8.37 -6.03
C ALA A 90 -8.79 8.64 -4.64
N ARG A 91 -9.25 7.60 -3.93
CA ARG A 91 -9.76 7.71 -2.55
C ARG A 91 -8.71 8.20 -1.56
N TYR A 92 -7.44 7.91 -1.83
CA TYR A 92 -6.31 8.17 -0.94
C TYR A 92 -5.36 9.24 -1.47
N ARG A 93 -5.72 9.98 -2.54
CA ARG A 93 -4.83 10.98 -3.16
C ARG A 93 -4.37 12.06 -2.17
N ASP A 94 -5.22 12.43 -1.21
CA ASP A 94 -4.91 13.46 -0.22
C ASP A 94 -4.12 12.92 0.97
N ILE A 95 -3.68 11.66 0.98
CA ILE A 95 -2.87 11.08 2.06
C ILE A 95 -1.47 10.64 1.64
N VAL A 96 -1.19 10.60 0.33
CA VAL A 96 0.12 10.25 -0.26
C VAL A 96 0.85 11.52 -0.72
#